data_AF-A0A640V618-F1
#
_entry.id   AF-A0A640V618-F1
#
_cell.length_a   1.000
_cell.length_b   1.000
_cell.length_c   1.000
_cell.angle_alpha   90.00
_cell.angle_beta   90.00
_cell.angle_gamma   90.00
#
_symmetry.space_group_name_H-M   'P 1'
#
loop_
_entity.id
_entity.type
_entity.pdbx_description
1 polymer ?
#
loop_
_entity_poly.entity_id
_entity_poly.type
_entity_poly.pdbx_seq_one_letter_code
_entity_poly.pdbx_strand_id
1 'polypeptide(L)'
;MTDIDALVARLRQLPDVSGGLVELEPGIDDARMDSWPVPVPAEIRVLFRSVGGLRITVRRSVVNGHTSAEQLDFSESFNNGEYLGHDVSWYLEHAGGPGSHWFVHLDHGDGHFYVDVDRETGTWGPVFQFWDATDTRRLALSLPDWLQRLVDCVYQAVAEAGTEDTNAFGMAFTDRWFEPAEDPVPVAPVRATDARSSDDPALREAAAGLPDDAFLADLRPVTGVAEVLFNLPVSCRYARRHDGAILTAVQWDGE
;
A
#
# COMPACT_ATOMS: atom_id res chain seq x y z
N MET A 1 -6.72 -14.58 -7.77
CA MET A 1 -5.48 -14.62 -6.97
C MET A 1 -4.33 -14.65 -7.95
N THR A 2 -3.45 -13.66 -7.89
CA THR A 2 -2.28 -13.57 -8.76
C THR A 2 -1.33 -14.75 -8.51
N ASP A 3 -0.83 -15.35 -9.59
CA ASP A 3 0.20 -16.39 -9.54
C ASP A 3 1.56 -15.76 -9.22
N ILE A 4 2.11 -16.06 -8.05
CA ILE A 4 3.37 -15.47 -7.55
C ILE A 4 4.56 -15.82 -8.45
N ASP A 5 4.66 -17.05 -8.92
CA ASP A 5 5.81 -17.48 -9.73
C ASP A 5 5.79 -16.76 -11.07
N ALA A 6 4.59 -16.60 -11.66
CA ALA A 6 4.40 -15.81 -12.86
C ALA A 6 4.72 -14.32 -12.62
N LEU A 7 4.26 -13.74 -11.51
CA LEU A 7 4.55 -12.36 -11.14
C LEU A 7 6.06 -12.12 -10.97
N VAL A 8 6.75 -12.99 -10.23
CA VAL A 8 8.21 -12.93 -10.05
C VAL A 8 8.94 -13.01 -11.38
N ALA A 9 8.52 -13.91 -12.27
CA ALA A 9 9.11 -14.03 -13.60
C ALA A 9 8.95 -12.73 -14.41
N ARG A 10 7.78 -12.08 -14.32
CA ARG A 10 7.54 -10.79 -15.00
C ARG A 10 8.31 -9.63 -14.37
N LEU A 11 8.39 -9.55 -13.05
CA LEU A 11 9.21 -8.54 -12.35
C LEU A 11 10.66 -8.62 -12.80
N ARG A 12 11.23 -9.84 -12.85
CA ARG A 12 12.61 -10.09 -13.31
C ARG A 12 12.88 -9.69 -14.76
N GLN A 13 11.86 -9.57 -15.60
CA GLN A 13 11.99 -9.11 -16.99
C GLN A 13 11.99 -7.58 -17.11
N LEU A 14 11.52 -6.85 -16.09
CA LEU A 14 11.38 -5.39 -16.17
C LEU A 14 12.69 -4.66 -16.49
N PRO A 15 13.86 -5.01 -15.92
CA PRO A 15 15.11 -4.34 -16.27
C PRO A 15 15.45 -4.44 -17.77
N ASP A 16 15.28 -5.63 -18.35
CA ASP A 16 15.58 -5.86 -19.76
C ASP A 16 14.55 -5.17 -20.68
N VAL A 17 13.26 -5.30 -20.36
CA VAL A 17 12.16 -4.72 -21.16
C VAL A 17 12.20 -3.20 -21.14
N SER A 18 12.57 -2.60 -20.00
CA SER A 18 12.63 -1.16 -19.82
C SER A 18 13.94 -0.53 -20.28
N GLY A 19 14.89 -1.31 -20.82
CA GLY A 19 16.21 -0.79 -21.22
C GLY A 19 17.01 -0.23 -20.03
N GLY A 20 16.80 -0.77 -18.83
CA GLY A 20 17.44 -0.33 -17.59
C GLY A 20 16.79 0.87 -16.91
N LEU A 21 15.60 1.30 -17.32
CA LEU A 21 14.85 2.34 -16.59
C LEU A 21 14.24 1.82 -15.28
N VAL A 22 14.04 0.50 -15.18
CA VAL A 22 13.61 -0.19 -13.97
C VAL A 22 14.76 -1.05 -13.45
N GLU A 23 15.08 -0.88 -12.17
CA GLU A 23 16.07 -1.65 -11.45
C GLU A 23 15.38 -2.44 -10.33
N LEU A 24 15.87 -3.64 -10.03
CA LEU A 24 15.36 -4.48 -8.95
C LEU A 24 16.37 -4.51 -7.82
N GLU A 25 15.89 -4.33 -6.59
CA GLU A 25 16.72 -4.50 -5.41
C GLU A 25 16.92 -5.99 -5.11
N PRO A 26 18.07 -6.38 -4.51
CA PRO A 26 18.33 -7.75 -4.10
C PRO A 26 17.21 -8.31 -3.23
N GLY A 27 16.94 -9.61 -3.39
CA GLY A 27 15.95 -10.30 -2.57
C GLY A 27 16.28 -10.28 -1.07
N ILE A 28 15.23 -10.34 -0.26
CA ILE A 28 15.29 -10.35 1.19
C ILE A 28 15.42 -11.81 1.68
N ASP A 29 16.38 -12.07 2.57
CA ASP A 29 16.57 -13.41 3.12
C ASP A 29 15.55 -13.78 4.20
N ASP A 30 15.43 -15.07 4.49
CA ASP A 30 14.48 -15.58 5.49
C ASP A 30 14.81 -15.07 6.90
N ALA A 31 16.09 -14.92 7.27
CA ALA A 31 16.46 -14.45 8.60
C ALA A 31 16.02 -12.99 8.83
N ARG A 32 16.10 -12.16 7.79
CA ARG A 32 15.58 -10.80 7.80
C ARG A 32 14.06 -10.79 7.91
N MET A 33 13.35 -11.57 7.09
CA MET A 33 11.89 -11.67 7.17
C MET A 33 11.41 -12.23 8.52
N ASP A 34 12.14 -13.17 9.11
CA ASP A 34 11.85 -13.76 10.43
C ASP A 34 12.07 -12.76 11.58
N SER A 35 12.81 -11.66 11.34
CA SER A 35 13.01 -10.61 12.34
C SER A 35 11.86 -9.59 12.40
N TRP A 36 10.91 -9.65 11.46
CA TRP A 36 9.83 -8.67 11.37
C TRP A 36 8.75 -8.89 12.44
N PRO A 37 8.07 -7.82 12.90
CA PRO A 37 6.99 -7.92 13.87
C PRO A 37 5.71 -8.56 13.31
N VAL A 38 5.66 -8.80 12.00
CA VAL A 38 4.57 -9.49 11.31
C VAL A 38 5.11 -10.76 10.66
N PRO A 39 4.38 -11.89 10.75
CA PRO A 39 4.75 -13.08 9.99
C PRO A 39 4.55 -12.81 8.48
N VAL A 40 5.48 -13.29 7.66
CA VAL A 40 5.40 -13.20 6.21
C VAL A 40 4.84 -14.50 5.63
N PRO A 41 3.68 -14.46 4.93
CA PRO A 41 3.10 -15.63 4.28
C PRO A 41 4.06 -16.29 3.30
N ALA A 42 3.96 -17.61 3.12
CA ALA A 42 4.92 -18.39 2.34
C ALA A 42 5.02 -17.91 0.88
N GLU A 43 3.89 -17.55 0.30
CA GLU A 43 3.77 -17.01 -1.05
C GLU A 43 4.43 -15.62 -1.17
N ILE A 44 4.32 -14.77 -0.14
CA ILE A 44 5.00 -13.47 -0.12
C ILE A 44 6.52 -13.64 0.09
N ARG A 45 6.95 -14.65 0.86
CA ARG A 45 8.39 -14.98 0.99
C ARG A 45 9.01 -15.35 -0.35
N VAL A 46 8.30 -16.08 -1.22
CA VAL A 46 8.80 -16.40 -2.58
C VAL A 46 9.05 -15.12 -3.38
N LEU A 47 8.12 -14.17 -3.30
CA LEU A 47 8.24 -12.85 -3.92
C LEU A 47 9.44 -12.08 -3.35
N PHE A 48 9.53 -11.92 -2.03
CA PHE A 48 10.56 -11.10 -1.37
C PHE A 48 11.96 -11.68 -1.47
N ARG A 49 12.13 -13.01 -1.46
CA ARG A 49 13.43 -13.65 -1.78
C ARG A 49 13.89 -13.36 -3.20
N SER A 50 12.95 -13.05 -4.10
CA SER A 50 13.25 -12.83 -5.50
C SER A 50 13.54 -11.37 -5.82
N VAL A 51 12.87 -10.44 -5.15
CA VAL A 51 12.94 -8.99 -5.36
C VAL A 51 12.69 -8.30 -4.03
N GLY A 52 13.65 -7.50 -3.53
CA GLY A 52 13.49 -6.75 -2.28
C GLY A 52 12.86 -5.37 -2.44
N GLY A 53 12.68 -4.92 -3.68
CA GLY A 53 12.20 -3.59 -4.02
C GLY A 53 12.43 -3.28 -5.49
N LEU A 54 11.96 -2.11 -5.92
CA LEU A 54 12.11 -1.62 -7.29
C LEU A 54 12.45 -0.15 -7.29
N ARG A 55 13.28 0.26 -8.25
CA ARG A 55 13.54 1.65 -8.57
C ARG A 55 13.16 1.92 -10.03
N ILE A 56 12.24 2.84 -10.27
CA ILE A 56 11.72 3.17 -11.59
C ILE A 56 12.11 4.60 -11.92
N THR A 57 13.04 4.80 -12.85
CA THR A 57 13.47 6.13 -13.26
C THR A 57 12.38 6.82 -14.10
N VAL A 58 11.71 7.82 -13.53
CA VAL A 58 10.59 8.53 -14.16
C VAL A 58 10.97 9.89 -14.73
N ARG A 59 12.13 10.45 -14.36
CA ARG A 59 12.57 11.74 -14.89
C ARG A 59 14.07 11.82 -15.03
N ARG A 60 14.54 12.51 -16.06
CA ARG A 60 15.92 12.95 -16.19
C ARG A 60 15.95 14.44 -16.50
N SER A 61 16.58 15.21 -15.62
CA SER A 61 16.78 16.64 -15.78
C SER A 61 17.67 16.93 -16.98
N VAL A 62 17.17 17.76 -17.91
CA VAL A 62 17.94 18.23 -19.08
C VAL A 62 19.04 19.23 -18.71
N VAL A 63 18.99 19.79 -17.49
CA VAL A 63 19.93 20.83 -17.04
C VAL A 63 21.21 20.23 -16.44
N ASN A 64 21.06 19.19 -15.63
CA ASN A 64 22.17 18.62 -14.84
C ASN A 64 22.23 17.10 -14.84
N GLY A 65 21.33 16.42 -15.57
CA GLY A 65 21.32 14.96 -15.69
C GLY A 65 20.82 14.22 -14.46
N HIS A 66 20.41 14.91 -13.38
CA HIS A 66 19.84 14.25 -12.21
C HIS A 66 18.58 13.47 -12.57
N THR A 67 18.46 12.29 -11.98
CA THR A 67 17.32 11.40 -12.17
C THR A 67 16.39 11.44 -10.96
N SER A 68 15.10 11.45 -11.23
CA SER A 68 14.05 11.19 -10.23
C SER A 68 13.51 9.80 -10.49
N ALA A 69 13.24 9.05 -9.42
CA ALA A 69 12.76 7.70 -9.52
C ALA A 69 11.68 7.44 -8.47
N GLU A 70 10.68 6.66 -8.86
CA GLU A 70 9.78 6.03 -7.91
C GLU A 70 10.49 4.84 -7.27
N GLN A 71 10.39 4.72 -5.95
CA GLN A 71 11.06 3.67 -5.19
C GLN A 71 10.05 2.88 -4.35
N LEU A 72 10.02 1.57 -4.57
CA LEU A 72 9.31 0.62 -3.73
C LEU A 72 10.37 -0.14 -2.92
N ASP A 73 10.25 -0.12 -1.60
CA ASP A 73 11.16 -0.83 -0.69
C ASP A 73 10.33 -1.77 0.20
N PHE A 74 10.51 -3.08 0.03
CA PHE A 74 9.78 -4.07 0.81
C PHE A 74 10.40 -4.32 2.19
N SER A 75 11.52 -3.66 2.48
CA SER A 75 12.20 -3.66 3.76
C SER A 75 12.22 -2.28 4.43
N GLU A 76 11.29 -1.41 4.01
CA GLU A 76 11.23 0.00 4.37
C GLU A 76 11.45 0.23 5.88
N SER A 77 12.36 1.16 6.17
CA SER A 77 12.78 1.54 7.52
C SER A 77 11.65 2.07 8.39
N PHE A 78 10.62 2.71 7.80
CA PHE A 78 9.40 3.10 8.53
C PHE A 78 8.82 1.96 9.36
N ASN A 79 8.87 0.71 8.87
CA ASN A 79 8.35 -0.45 9.60
C ASN A 79 9.04 -0.71 10.95
N ASN A 80 10.19 -0.08 11.20
CA ASN A 80 10.93 -0.16 12.46
C ASN A 80 10.72 1.08 13.36
N GLY A 81 9.87 2.03 12.95
CA GLY A 81 9.59 3.26 13.69
C GLY A 81 10.67 4.34 13.54
N GLU A 82 11.63 4.14 12.63
CA GLU A 82 12.71 5.10 12.37
C GLU A 82 12.86 5.36 10.87
N TYR A 83 12.98 6.63 10.48
CA TYR A 83 13.31 7.04 9.11
C TYR A 83 14.34 8.17 9.11
N LEU A 84 15.49 7.94 8.47
CA LEU A 84 16.61 8.91 8.42
C LEU A 84 17.01 9.47 9.81
N GLY A 85 16.86 8.68 10.87
CA GLY A 85 17.14 9.07 12.25
C GLY A 85 16.03 9.85 12.95
N HIS A 86 14.85 9.93 12.35
CA HIS A 86 13.64 10.50 12.94
C HIS A 86 12.67 9.42 13.40
N ASP A 87 12.01 9.65 14.53
CA ASP A 87 10.91 8.82 15.02
C ASP A 87 9.68 9.00 14.12
N VAL A 88 9.21 7.90 13.54
CA VAL A 88 8.04 7.83 12.66
C VAL A 88 6.93 6.96 13.27
N SER A 89 6.93 6.76 14.59
CA SER A 89 5.93 5.97 15.32
C SER A 89 4.49 6.47 15.09
N TRP A 90 4.31 7.77 14.83
CA TRP A 90 3.00 8.31 14.48
C TRP A 90 2.38 7.60 13.27
N TYR A 91 3.15 7.36 12.22
CA TYR A 91 2.69 6.70 10.99
C TYR A 91 2.35 5.23 11.23
N LEU A 92 3.15 4.56 12.07
CA LEU A 92 2.87 3.19 12.48
C LEU A 92 1.52 3.10 13.20
N GLU A 93 1.30 4.00 14.17
CA GLU A 93 0.06 4.07 14.94
C GLU A 93 -1.13 4.48 14.08
N HIS A 94 -0.95 5.39 13.12
CA HIS A 94 -1.97 5.78 12.15
C HIS A 94 -2.41 4.57 11.29
N ALA A 95 -1.44 3.76 10.84
CA ALA A 95 -1.67 2.49 10.13
C ALA A 95 -2.22 1.35 11.00
N GLY A 96 -2.55 1.64 12.27
CA GLY A 96 -3.19 0.74 13.21
C GLY A 96 -2.30 0.24 14.34
N GLY A 97 -1.00 0.59 14.31
CA GLY A 97 0.05 0.26 15.27
C GLY A 97 0.94 -0.92 14.82
N PRO A 98 1.97 -1.27 15.60
CA PRO A 98 2.84 -2.40 15.28
C PRO A 98 2.09 -3.72 15.06
N GLY A 99 2.52 -4.51 14.08
CA GLY A 99 1.95 -5.83 13.78
C GLY A 99 0.68 -5.83 12.93
N SER A 100 0.07 -4.67 12.63
CA SER A 100 -1.16 -4.61 11.80
C SER A 100 -0.93 -4.20 10.36
N HIS A 101 0.31 -3.95 9.96
CA HIS A 101 0.62 -3.43 8.65
C HIS A 101 2.06 -3.74 8.25
N TRP A 102 2.36 -3.53 6.97
CA TRP A 102 3.71 -3.50 6.44
C TRP A 102 3.84 -2.46 5.32
N PHE A 103 4.59 -1.38 5.54
CA PHE A 103 4.87 -0.37 4.52
C PHE A 103 5.73 -0.97 3.39
N VAL A 104 5.34 -0.67 2.15
CA VAL A 104 5.97 -1.20 0.93
C VAL A 104 6.36 -0.09 -0.06
N HIS A 105 5.87 1.13 0.14
CA HIS A 105 6.19 2.30 -0.67
C HIS A 105 5.85 3.59 0.09
N LEU A 106 6.70 4.60 -0.14
CA LEU A 106 6.48 5.98 0.28
C LEU A 106 6.62 6.83 -0.98
N ASP A 107 5.60 7.61 -1.30
CA ASP A 107 5.71 8.55 -2.42
C ASP A 107 6.39 9.86 -1.98
N HIS A 108 6.76 10.70 -2.95
CA HIS A 108 7.39 11.99 -2.69
C HIS A 108 6.41 13.09 -2.23
N GLY A 109 5.12 12.77 -2.11
CA GLY A 109 4.03 13.67 -1.72
C GLY A 109 3.37 13.25 -0.40
N ASP A 110 4.13 12.63 0.50
CA ASP A 110 3.71 12.20 1.84
C ASP A 110 2.64 11.09 1.86
N GLY A 111 2.47 10.37 0.75
CA GLY A 111 1.63 9.19 0.64
C GLY A 111 2.32 7.95 1.19
N HIS A 112 1.63 7.25 2.09
CA HIS A 112 2.15 6.08 2.78
C HIS A 112 1.39 4.82 2.34
N PHE A 113 2.09 3.88 1.71
CA PHE A 113 1.49 2.68 1.13
C PHE A 113 1.88 1.46 1.93
N TYR A 114 0.89 0.70 2.36
CA TYR A 114 1.13 -0.45 3.23
C TYR A 114 0.16 -1.58 2.91
N VAL A 115 0.61 -2.79 3.21
CA VAL A 115 -0.22 -3.99 3.24
C VAL A 115 -0.87 -4.08 4.61
N ASP A 116 -2.17 -4.33 4.64
CA ASP A 116 -2.88 -4.67 5.88
C ASP A 116 -2.44 -6.05 6.39
N VAL A 117 -2.25 -6.19 7.70
CA VAL A 117 -1.91 -7.46 8.33
C VAL A 117 -2.87 -7.71 9.47
N ASP A 118 -3.54 -8.86 9.46
CA ASP A 118 -4.30 -9.32 10.61
C ASP A 118 -3.32 -9.69 11.73
N ARG A 119 -3.43 -9.02 12.88
CA ARG A 119 -2.53 -9.21 14.02
C ARG A 119 -2.66 -10.58 14.67
N GLU A 120 -3.86 -11.16 14.65
CA GLU A 120 -4.15 -12.41 15.35
C GLU A 120 -3.69 -13.60 14.53
N THR A 121 -3.92 -13.55 13.22
CA THR A 121 -3.63 -14.66 12.31
C THR A 121 -2.31 -14.49 11.54
N GLY A 122 -1.83 -13.27 11.38
CA GLY A 122 -0.71 -12.95 10.50
C GLY A 122 -1.06 -12.91 9.01
N THR A 123 -2.34 -12.95 8.66
CA THR A 123 -2.78 -12.95 7.25
C THR A 123 -2.52 -11.59 6.64
N TRP A 124 -1.90 -11.57 5.45
CA TRP A 124 -1.71 -10.34 4.67
C TRP A 124 -2.94 -10.07 3.81
N GLY A 125 -3.44 -8.84 3.87
CA GLY A 125 -4.66 -8.39 3.23
C GLY A 125 -4.43 -7.36 2.11
N PRO A 126 -5.39 -6.43 1.94
CA PRO A 126 -5.34 -5.40 0.92
C PRO A 126 -4.15 -4.43 1.05
N VAL A 127 -3.84 -3.74 -0.06
CA VAL A 127 -2.91 -2.60 -0.06
C VAL A 127 -3.71 -1.32 0.10
N PHE A 128 -3.29 -0.48 1.04
CA PHE A 128 -3.87 0.81 1.32
C PHE A 128 -2.86 1.94 1.14
N GLN A 129 -3.38 3.14 0.97
CA GLN A 129 -2.66 4.40 1.00
C GLN A 129 -3.37 5.36 1.97
N PHE A 130 -2.61 6.11 2.76
CA PHE A 130 -3.11 7.30 3.46
C PHE A 130 -2.10 8.44 3.32
N TRP A 131 -2.56 9.64 3.70
CA TRP A 131 -1.75 10.84 3.90
C TRP A 131 -1.92 11.31 5.35
N ASP A 132 -1.34 12.46 5.72
CA ASP A 132 -1.50 13.07 7.06
C ASP A 132 -2.95 13.53 7.38
N ALA A 133 -3.92 13.16 6.55
CA ALA A 133 -5.34 13.46 6.67
C ALA A 133 -6.14 12.23 7.15
N THR A 134 -7.47 12.35 7.22
CA THR A 134 -8.35 11.29 7.76
C THR A 134 -9.03 10.47 6.66
N ASP A 135 -8.54 10.61 5.43
CA ASP A 135 -8.90 9.81 4.27
C ASP A 135 -7.87 8.71 3.99
N THR A 136 -8.38 7.59 3.46
CA THR A 136 -7.54 6.49 3.03
C THR A 136 -8.16 5.79 1.84
N ARG A 137 -7.30 5.18 1.03
CA ARG A 137 -7.69 4.46 -0.17
C ARG A 137 -7.24 3.02 -0.09
N ARG A 138 -8.12 2.08 -0.43
CA ARG A 138 -7.72 0.71 -0.74
C ARG A 138 -7.35 0.67 -2.22
N LEU A 139 -6.10 0.36 -2.54
CA LEU A 139 -5.57 0.38 -3.91
C LEU A 139 -5.65 -0.97 -4.62
N ALA A 140 -5.56 -2.06 -3.86
CA ALA A 140 -5.63 -3.42 -4.37
C ALA A 140 -6.11 -4.36 -3.27
N LEU A 141 -6.65 -5.52 -3.66
CA LEU A 141 -7.10 -6.55 -2.72
C LEU A 141 -5.96 -7.36 -2.10
N SER A 142 -4.76 -7.30 -2.68
CA SER A 142 -3.56 -7.96 -2.17
C SER A 142 -2.28 -7.29 -2.72
N LEU A 143 -1.14 -7.50 -2.04
CA LEU A 143 0.16 -7.02 -2.52
C LEU A 143 0.52 -7.58 -3.92
N PRO A 144 0.34 -8.89 -4.22
CA PRO A 144 0.57 -9.42 -5.56
C PRO A 144 -0.27 -8.75 -6.65
N ASP A 145 -1.55 -8.46 -6.38
CA ASP A 145 -2.41 -7.78 -7.35
C ASP A 145 -1.96 -6.34 -7.61
N TRP A 146 -1.46 -5.64 -6.57
CA TRP A 146 -0.90 -4.29 -6.69
C TRP A 146 0.38 -4.28 -7.54
N LEU A 147 1.29 -5.22 -7.28
CA LEU A 147 2.55 -5.35 -8.04
C LEU A 147 2.30 -5.82 -9.47
N GLN A 148 1.30 -6.68 -9.69
CA GLN A 148 0.88 -7.11 -11.01
C GLN A 148 0.46 -5.89 -11.84
N ARG A 149 -0.34 -4.98 -11.28
CA ARG A 149 -0.65 -3.72 -11.95
C ARG A 149 0.58 -2.86 -12.21
N LEU A 150 1.51 -2.74 -11.27
CA LEU A 150 2.76 -1.97 -11.48
C LEU A 150 3.52 -2.49 -12.70
N VAL A 151 3.68 -3.81 -12.78
CA VAL A 151 4.29 -4.50 -13.91
C VAL A 151 3.55 -4.14 -15.20
N ASP A 152 2.22 -4.24 -15.22
CA ASP A 152 1.41 -3.90 -16.39
C ASP A 152 1.58 -2.42 -16.82
N CYS A 153 1.63 -1.48 -15.87
CA CYS A 153 1.91 -0.06 -16.14
C CYS A 153 3.27 0.13 -16.80
N VAL A 154 4.33 -0.54 -16.33
CA VAL A 154 5.67 -0.47 -16.94
C VAL A 154 5.66 -1.00 -18.37
N TYR A 155 5.09 -2.19 -18.62
CA TYR A 155 5.02 -2.75 -19.98
C TYR A 155 4.26 -1.82 -20.94
N GLN A 156 3.17 -1.22 -20.48
CA GLN A 156 2.39 -0.29 -21.30
C GLN A 156 3.14 1.02 -21.56
N ALA A 157 3.83 1.57 -20.56
CA ALA A 157 4.64 2.77 -20.73
C ALA A 157 5.79 2.55 -21.74
N VAL A 158 6.47 1.40 -21.67
CA VAL A 158 7.47 1.01 -22.68
C VAL A 158 6.86 0.88 -24.07
N ALA A 159 5.69 0.26 -24.18
CA ALA A 159 5.02 0.09 -25.47
C ALA A 159 4.58 1.42 -26.10
N GLU A 160 4.19 2.40 -25.28
CA GLU A 160 3.76 3.72 -25.75
C GLU A 160 4.94 4.65 -26.07
N ALA A 161 5.88 4.79 -25.13
CA ALA A 161 6.92 5.82 -25.18
C ALA A 161 8.31 5.29 -25.56
N GLY A 162 8.49 3.97 -25.62
CA GLY A 162 9.80 3.34 -25.74
C GLY A 162 10.66 3.51 -24.49
N THR A 163 11.96 3.26 -24.62
CA THR A 163 12.94 3.31 -23.52
C THR A 163 14.01 4.39 -23.72
N GLU A 164 14.04 5.04 -24.89
CA GLU A 164 15.07 6.02 -25.24
C GLU A 164 14.84 7.39 -24.57
N ASP A 165 13.57 7.81 -24.45
CA ASP A 165 13.19 9.05 -23.76
C ASP A 165 12.64 8.74 -22.36
N THR A 166 13.50 8.89 -21.36
CA THR A 166 13.16 8.69 -19.94
C THR A 166 11.97 9.53 -19.48
N ASN A 167 11.83 10.77 -19.97
CA ASN A 167 10.76 11.65 -19.52
C ASN A 167 9.41 11.26 -20.15
N ALA A 168 9.42 10.84 -21.42
CA ALA A 168 8.23 10.32 -22.07
C ALA A 168 7.77 9.00 -21.43
N PHE A 169 8.71 8.08 -21.16
CA PHE A 169 8.43 6.85 -20.40
C PHE A 169 7.85 7.15 -19.03
N GLY A 170 8.50 8.03 -18.27
CA GLY A 170 8.09 8.36 -16.91
C GLY A 170 6.70 8.98 -16.86
N MET A 171 6.37 9.90 -17.77
CA MET A 171 5.02 10.47 -17.87
C MET A 171 3.98 9.37 -18.19
N ALA A 172 4.24 8.53 -19.20
CA ALA A 172 3.33 7.45 -19.56
C ALA A 172 3.15 6.40 -18.44
N PHE A 173 4.18 6.16 -17.64
CA PHE A 173 4.13 5.31 -16.45
C PHE A 173 3.33 5.97 -15.33
N THR A 174 3.69 7.20 -14.92
CA THR A 174 3.05 7.96 -13.84
C THR A 174 1.56 8.13 -14.10
N ASP A 175 1.17 8.56 -15.30
CA ASP A 175 -0.25 8.75 -15.66
C ASP A 175 -1.05 7.46 -15.41
N ARG A 176 -0.54 6.30 -15.81
CA ARG A 176 -1.22 5.00 -15.60
C ARG A 176 -1.12 4.49 -14.18
N TRP A 177 0.02 4.70 -13.55
CA TRP A 177 0.27 4.22 -12.20
C TRP A 177 -0.68 4.90 -11.22
N PHE A 178 -0.99 6.17 -11.43
CA PHE A 178 -1.89 6.94 -10.60
C PHE A 178 -3.35 6.99 -11.10
N GLU A 179 -3.65 6.70 -12.38
CA GLU A 179 -5.02 6.81 -12.96
C GLU A 179 -6.13 6.17 -12.11
N PRO A 180 -6.01 4.93 -11.62
CA PRO A 180 -7.08 4.36 -10.79
C PRO A 180 -7.26 5.02 -9.41
N ALA A 181 -6.31 5.83 -8.97
CA ALA A 181 -6.44 6.68 -7.79
C ALA A 181 -7.01 8.07 -8.13
N GLU A 182 -7.23 8.40 -9.40
CA GLU A 182 -7.86 9.66 -9.83
C GLU A 182 -9.39 9.61 -9.70
N ASP A 183 -10.02 8.44 -9.90
CA ASP A 183 -11.47 8.23 -9.76
C ASP A 183 -11.81 7.03 -8.86
N PRO A 184 -11.47 7.08 -7.56
CA PRO A 184 -11.77 6.00 -6.64
C PRO A 184 -13.28 5.91 -6.34
N VAL A 185 -13.79 4.71 -6.08
CA VAL A 185 -15.19 4.54 -5.68
C VAL A 185 -15.36 5.04 -4.24
N PRO A 186 -16.17 6.08 -3.98
CA PRO A 186 -16.37 6.58 -2.63
C PRO A 186 -17.19 5.59 -1.79
N VAL A 187 -16.70 5.27 -0.60
CA VAL A 187 -17.40 4.44 0.38
C VAL A 187 -17.77 5.33 1.57
N ALA A 188 -19.06 5.48 1.81
CA ALA A 188 -19.57 6.29 2.91
C ALA A 188 -19.31 5.60 4.25
N PRO A 189 -18.63 6.28 5.21
CA PRO A 189 -18.48 5.73 6.54
C PRO A 189 -19.79 5.80 7.32
N VAL A 190 -19.97 4.86 8.24
CA VAL A 190 -21.06 4.80 9.21
C VAL A 190 -20.52 4.93 10.62
N ARG A 191 -21.28 5.55 11.53
CA ARG A 191 -20.88 5.66 12.93
C ARG A 191 -20.94 4.29 13.61
N ALA A 192 -20.07 4.08 14.59
CA ALA A 192 -20.06 2.84 15.39
C ALA A 192 -21.40 2.59 16.10
N THR A 193 -22.09 3.63 16.57
CA THR A 193 -23.43 3.52 17.17
C THR A 193 -24.46 2.93 16.21
N ASP A 194 -24.42 3.36 14.95
CA ASP A 194 -25.35 2.94 13.92
C ASP A 194 -24.99 1.52 13.43
N ALA A 195 -23.70 1.25 13.24
CA ALA A 195 -23.19 -0.07 12.86
C ALA A 195 -23.53 -1.16 13.88
N ARG A 196 -23.49 -0.87 15.19
CA ARG A 196 -23.93 -1.80 16.25
C ARG A 196 -25.40 -2.20 16.15
N SER A 197 -26.23 -1.33 15.56
CA SER A 197 -27.66 -1.58 15.34
C SER A 197 -27.98 -2.07 13.93
N SER A 198 -26.96 -2.26 13.07
CA SER A 198 -27.10 -2.75 11.70
C SER A 198 -27.67 -4.17 11.66
N ASP A 199 -28.40 -4.54 10.61
CA ASP A 199 -28.80 -5.93 10.37
C ASP A 199 -27.62 -6.81 9.90
N ASP A 200 -26.53 -6.21 9.44
CA ASP A 200 -25.33 -6.93 9.03
C ASP A 200 -24.49 -7.39 10.25
N PRO A 201 -24.31 -8.71 10.45
CA PRO A 201 -23.55 -9.22 11.59
C PRO A 201 -22.08 -8.79 11.60
N ALA A 202 -21.43 -8.65 10.44
CA ALA A 202 -20.02 -8.25 10.37
C ALA A 202 -19.84 -6.79 10.80
N LEU A 203 -20.76 -5.90 10.40
CA LEU A 203 -20.74 -4.51 10.86
C LEU A 203 -21.00 -4.39 12.37
N ARG A 204 -21.96 -5.17 12.90
CA ARG A 204 -22.22 -5.18 14.35
C ARG A 204 -21.00 -5.67 15.13
N GLU A 205 -20.38 -6.74 14.69
CA GLU A 205 -19.20 -7.33 15.33
C GLU A 205 -18.01 -6.37 15.29
N ALA A 206 -17.70 -5.81 14.12
CA ALA A 206 -16.64 -4.82 13.96
C ALA A 206 -16.82 -3.58 14.86
N ALA A 207 -18.07 -3.21 15.16
CA ALA A 207 -18.41 -2.05 15.99
C ALA A 207 -18.57 -2.37 17.50
N ALA A 208 -18.56 -3.64 17.90
CA ALA A 208 -18.96 -4.08 19.25
C ALA A 208 -18.08 -3.54 20.39
N GLY A 209 -16.85 -3.12 20.10
CA GLY A 209 -15.90 -2.57 21.08
C GLY A 209 -15.35 -1.18 20.74
N LEU A 210 -15.89 -0.52 19.69
CA LEU A 210 -15.43 0.80 19.28
C LEU A 210 -16.12 1.91 20.09
N PRO A 211 -15.44 3.04 20.36
CA PRO A 211 -16.07 4.19 20.99
C PRO A 211 -17.17 4.78 20.09
N ASP A 212 -18.10 5.54 20.68
CA ASP A 212 -19.30 6.02 20.00
C ASP A 212 -19.01 6.99 18.85
N ASP A 213 -17.89 7.70 18.93
CA ASP A 213 -17.39 8.64 17.93
C ASP A 213 -16.53 7.99 16.83
N ALA A 214 -16.28 6.67 16.93
CA ALA A 214 -15.61 5.93 15.87
C ALA A 214 -16.49 5.74 14.63
N PHE A 215 -15.83 5.51 13.51
CA PHE A 215 -16.45 5.23 12.23
C PHE A 215 -15.99 3.90 11.65
N LEU A 216 -16.83 3.32 10.79
CA LEU A 216 -16.55 2.12 10.03
C LEU A 216 -16.90 2.35 8.56
N ALA A 217 -16.19 1.70 7.65
CA ALA A 217 -16.49 1.68 6.23
C ALA A 217 -16.50 0.23 5.74
N ASP A 218 -17.59 -0.16 5.09
CA ASP A 218 -17.74 -1.47 4.48
C ASP A 218 -17.17 -1.47 3.07
N LEU A 219 -16.04 -2.16 2.87
CA LEU A 219 -15.35 -2.21 1.59
C LEU A 219 -15.78 -3.41 0.73
N ARG A 220 -16.62 -4.32 1.26
CA ARG A 220 -17.10 -5.52 0.52
C ARG A 220 -17.84 -5.19 -0.77
N PRO A 221 -18.66 -4.12 -0.86
CA PRO A 221 -19.38 -3.79 -2.10
C PRO A 221 -18.46 -3.30 -3.23
N VAL A 222 -17.21 -2.93 -2.93
CA VAL A 222 -16.25 -2.41 -3.90
C VAL A 222 -15.18 -3.46 -4.15
N THR A 223 -14.86 -3.74 -5.41
CA THR A 223 -13.79 -4.69 -5.78
C THR A 223 -12.52 -4.01 -6.30
N GLY A 224 -12.63 -2.74 -6.71
CA GLY A 224 -11.51 -1.93 -7.21
C GLY A 224 -10.95 -0.97 -6.17
N VAL A 225 -10.42 0.16 -6.65
CA VAL A 225 -9.95 1.24 -5.77
C VAL A 225 -11.14 1.84 -5.04
N ALA A 226 -11.05 1.90 -3.71
CA ALA A 226 -12.07 2.47 -2.84
C ALA A 226 -11.46 3.62 -2.05
N GLU A 227 -12.21 4.70 -1.87
CA GLU A 227 -11.82 5.83 -1.02
C GLU A 227 -12.80 5.97 0.14
N VAL A 228 -12.27 6.17 1.34
CA VAL A 228 -13.05 6.45 2.54
C VAL A 228 -12.58 7.78 3.11
N LEU A 229 -13.50 8.72 3.25
CA LEU A 229 -13.27 9.97 3.97
C LEU A 229 -14.02 9.91 5.30
N PHE A 230 -13.30 9.70 6.40
CA PHE A 230 -13.90 9.65 7.74
C PHE A 230 -14.27 11.02 8.31
N ASN A 231 -13.66 12.09 7.78
CA ASN A 231 -13.91 13.48 8.17
C ASN A 231 -13.81 13.69 9.70
N LEU A 232 -12.78 13.10 10.31
CA LEU A 232 -12.48 13.26 11.73
C LEU A 232 -11.77 14.61 11.98
N PRO A 233 -12.02 15.27 13.13
CA PRO A 233 -11.48 16.61 13.40
C PRO A 233 -9.97 16.62 13.72
N VAL A 234 -9.41 15.46 14.04
CA VAL A 234 -7.99 15.24 14.37
C VAL A 234 -7.52 13.94 13.71
N SER A 235 -6.28 13.54 13.97
CA SER A 235 -5.72 12.28 13.51
C SER A 235 -6.56 11.07 13.95
N CYS A 236 -6.39 9.95 13.25
CA CYS A 236 -7.09 8.73 13.60
C CYS A 236 -6.15 7.54 13.63
N ARG A 237 -6.58 6.49 14.31
CA ARG A 237 -5.97 5.17 14.22
C ARG A 237 -6.88 4.30 13.38
N TYR A 238 -6.36 3.79 12.27
CA TYR A 238 -7.08 2.81 11.47
C TYR A 238 -7.01 1.45 12.13
N ALA A 239 -8.09 0.68 12.07
CA ALA A 239 -8.03 -0.75 12.36
C ALA A 239 -8.88 -1.49 11.35
N ARG A 240 -8.46 -2.70 10.98
CA ARG A 240 -9.18 -3.52 10.01
C ARG A 240 -9.86 -4.67 10.74
N ARG A 241 -11.01 -5.09 10.21
CA ARG A 241 -11.81 -6.21 10.70
C ARG A 241 -12.24 -7.06 9.51
N HIS A 242 -12.43 -8.35 9.75
CA HIS A 242 -12.86 -9.31 8.74
C HIS A 242 -11.97 -9.29 7.49
N ASP A 243 -10.69 -9.62 7.64
CA ASP A 243 -9.72 -9.74 6.53
C ASP A 243 -9.59 -8.46 5.67
N GLY A 244 -9.62 -7.29 6.30
CA GLY A 244 -9.52 -6.00 5.59
C GLY A 244 -10.81 -5.56 4.89
N ALA A 245 -11.91 -6.31 5.05
CA ALA A 245 -13.19 -6.00 4.40
C ALA A 245 -13.96 -4.87 5.08
N ILE A 246 -13.72 -4.65 6.38
CA ILE A 246 -14.28 -3.53 7.14
C ILE A 246 -13.13 -2.71 7.71
N LEU A 247 -13.06 -1.45 7.32
CA LEU A 247 -12.13 -0.49 7.86
C LEU A 247 -12.78 0.27 9.01
N THR A 248 -12.04 0.52 10.08
CA THR A 248 -12.49 1.32 11.23
C THR A 248 -11.51 2.46 11.46
N ALA A 249 -12.02 3.60 11.90
CA ALA A 249 -11.22 4.76 12.27
C ALA A 249 -11.67 5.24 13.65
N VAL A 250 -10.72 5.34 14.57
CA VAL A 250 -10.93 5.85 15.92
C VAL A 250 -10.12 7.12 16.06
N GLN A 251 -10.72 8.15 16.66
CA GLN A 251 -10.01 9.38 16.95
C GLN A 251 -8.78 9.09 17.83
N TRP A 252 -7.64 9.67 17.47
CA TRP A 252 -6.41 9.52 18.24
C TRP A 252 -5.66 10.86 18.26
N ASP A 253 -5.43 11.36 19.47
CA ASP A 253 -4.88 12.70 19.69
C ASP A 253 -3.33 12.74 19.62
N GLY A 254 -2.68 11.62 19.28
CA GLY A 254 -1.23 11.59 19.04
C GLY A 254 -0.34 11.57 20.29
N GLU A 255 -0.92 11.50 21.49
CA GLU A 255 -0.20 11.27 22.76
C GLU A 255 0.05 9.78 23.05
#